data_AF-A0A4Q0I7X0-F1
#
_entry.id   AF-A0A4Q0I7X0-F1
#
_cell.length_a   1.000
_cell.length_b   1.000
_cell.length_c   1.000
_cell.angle_alpha   90.00
_cell.angle_beta   90.00
_cell.angle_gamma   90.00
#
_symmetry.space_group_name_H-M   'P 1'
#
loop_
_entity.id
_entity.type
_entity.pdbx_description
1 polymer ?
#
loop_
_entity_poly.entity_id
_entity_poly.type
_entity_poly.pdbx_seq_one_letter_code
_entity_poly.pdbx_strand_id
1 'polypeptide(L)'
;MNLIYLSYVLVFTLICLALFLLLKLNPFITEQNPLKKRRMDLVGAKPKVTERISIRFETLFRQTRCTTRKFVIMILISVAGGFVAGTLLFDNTSLAAVMAACMFPAPYFYLTVRSSTAAREEIEGLENTMSIITNAYAGNDDIIKAVETYVEEKNRYVPEHLRIPTPFDEFVSEIRFINPNVEHGLYRLAAKVKNRYFNEWVKTLILCHHDRRLKFALFPIIKAMNDAKSMQIESDSMMVKVWRDYLMTAGLMFSVIPMMRFSNAEWFSLLTRTSIGKFLIILMLLTALATAFYVMKATKPSNR
;
A
#
# COMPACT_ATOMS: atom_id res chain seq x y z
N MET A 1 3.35 35.36 10.87
CA MET A 1 1.94 34.92 10.71
C MET A 1 1.11 35.76 11.65
N ASN A 2 0.19 36.61 11.18
CA ASN A 2 -0.63 37.44 12.06
C ASN A 2 -1.45 36.55 13.02
N LEU A 3 -1.67 37.00 14.26
CA LEU A 3 -2.43 36.28 15.30
C LEU A 3 -3.81 35.81 14.80
N ILE A 4 -4.39 36.57 13.89
CA ILE A 4 -5.67 36.33 13.21
C ILE A 4 -5.62 35.10 12.28
N TYR A 5 -4.51 34.85 11.59
CA TYR A 5 -4.40 33.64 10.75
C TYR A 5 -4.18 32.40 11.60
N LEU A 6 -3.46 32.53 12.72
CA LEU A 6 -3.30 31.44 13.68
C LEU A 6 -4.66 31.06 14.29
N SER A 7 -5.51 32.04 14.60
CA SER A 7 -6.86 31.77 15.10
C SER A 7 -7.76 31.13 14.03
N TYR A 8 -7.68 31.55 12.76
CA TYR A 8 -8.42 30.87 11.67
C TYR A 8 -7.97 29.43 11.46
N VAL A 9 -6.67 29.14 11.54
CA VAL A 9 -6.15 27.77 11.46
C VAL A 9 -6.62 26.93 12.66
N LEU A 10 -6.58 27.49 13.87
CA LEU A 10 -7.09 26.81 15.07
C LEU A 10 -8.60 26.54 14.99
N VAL A 11 -9.39 27.53 14.56
CA VAL A 11 -10.84 27.36 14.39
C VAL A 11 -11.14 26.32 13.30
N PHE A 12 -10.44 26.34 12.16
CA PHE A 12 -10.64 25.36 11.10
C PHE A 12 -10.27 23.93 11.53
N THR A 13 -9.14 23.77 12.23
CA THR A 13 -8.73 22.47 12.77
C THR A 13 -9.70 21.95 13.84
N LEU A 14 -10.21 22.83 14.72
CA LEU A 14 -11.25 22.51 15.69
C LEU A 14 -12.58 22.16 15.02
N ILE A 15 -12.97 22.84 13.93
CA ILE A 15 -14.17 22.51 13.14
C ILE A 15 -14.00 21.16 12.44
N CYS A 16 -12.85 20.87 11.84
CA CYS A 16 -12.57 19.56 11.27
C CYS A 16 -12.61 18.45 12.32
N LEU A 17 -12.05 18.71 13.51
CA LEU A 17 -12.04 17.77 14.63
C LEU A 17 -13.44 17.58 15.23
N ALA A 18 -14.24 18.65 15.32
CA ALA A 18 -15.63 18.63 15.74
C ALA A 18 -16.51 17.88 14.74
N LEU A 19 -16.43 18.19 13.44
CA LEU A 19 -17.09 17.43 12.37
C LEU A 19 -16.72 15.96 12.44
N PHE A 20 -15.45 15.66 12.71
CA PHE A 20 -14.97 14.29 12.81
C PHE A 20 -15.56 13.54 14.03
N LEU A 21 -15.59 14.18 15.20
CA LEU A 21 -16.20 13.62 16.42
C LEU A 21 -17.73 13.47 16.28
N LEU A 22 -18.40 14.46 15.68
CA LEU A 22 -19.85 14.48 15.47
C LEU A 22 -20.30 13.44 14.45
N LEU A 23 -19.57 13.27 13.35
CA LEU A 23 -20.01 12.36 12.30
C LEU A 23 -19.92 10.88 12.68
N LYS A 24 -19.31 10.51 13.84
CA LYS A 24 -18.98 9.10 14.16
C LYS A 24 -18.55 8.38 12.88
N LEU A 25 -17.62 8.98 12.13
CA LEU A 25 -17.18 8.53 10.81
C LEU A 25 -16.54 7.15 10.95
N ASN A 26 -17.40 6.14 11.03
CA ASN A 26 -17.12 4.76 10.77
C ASN A 26 -17.74 4.50 9.39
N PRO A 27 -17.14 5.01 8.30
CA PRO A 27 -17.71 4.93 6.95
C PRO A 27 -17.82 3.49 6.40
N PHE A 28 -17.60 2.48 7.23
CA PHE A 28 -17.56 1.07 6.86
C PHE A 28 -18.37 0.15 7.77
N ILE A 29 -19.24 0.66 8.67
CA ILE A 29 -20.34 -0.16 9.20
C ILE A 29 -21.42 -0.26 8.12
N THR A 30 -21.09 -0.82 6.97
CA THR A 30 -22.10 -1.50 6.17
C THR A 30 -21.96 -2.94 6.58
N GLU A 31 -22.98 -3.52 7.22
CA GLU A 31 -23.04 -4.95 7.48
C GLU A 31 -22.72 -5.70 6.17
N GLN A 32 -21.49 -6.17 6.02
CA GLN A 32 -21.12 -7.04 4.91
C GLN A 32 -21.76 -8.39 5.23
N ASN A 33 -22.98 -8.58 4.77
CA ASN A 33 -23.66 -9.85 4.90
C ASN A 33 -22.86 -10.86 4.04
N PRO A 34 -22.11 -11.81 4.64
CA PRO A 34 -21.13 -12.64 3.92
C PRO A 34 -21.81 -13.52 2.85
N LEU A 35 -23.09 -13.82 3.05
CA LEU A 35 -23.95 -14.55 2.13
C LEU A 35 -24.25 -13.77 0.84
N LYS A 36 -24.36 -12.43 0.93
CA LYS A 36 -24.59 -11.57 -0.23
C LYS A 36 -23.33 -11.46 -1.10
N LYS A 37 -22.15 -11.40 -0.48
CA LYS A 37 -20.84 -11.42 -1.13
C LYS A 37 -20.61 -12.73 -1.90
N ARG A 38 -20.85 -13.89 -1.24
CA ARG A 38 -20.79 -15.22 -1.90
C ARG A 38 -21.77 -15.36 -3.06
N ARG A 39 -23.01 -14.85 -2.94
CA ARG A 39 -23.98 -14.87 -4.06
C ARG A 39 -23.51 -14.00 -5.23
N MET A 40 -22.93 -12.84 -4.99
CA MET A 40 -22.45 -11.96 -6.06
C MET A 40 -21.24 -12.52 -6.79
N ASP A 41 -20.32 -13.20 -6.08
CA ASP A 41 -19.19 -13.91 -6.67
C ASP A 41 -19.63 -15.10 -7.55
N LEU A 42 -20.71 -15.80 -7.17
CA LEU A 42 -21.28 -16.91 -7.94
C LEU A 42 -22.12 -16.44 -9.16
N VAL A 43 -22.74 -15.25 -9.08
CA VAL A 43 -23.63 -14.70 -10.12
C VAL A 43 -22.87 -13.81 -11.11
N GLY A 44 -21.61 -13.46 -10.85
CA GLY A 44 -20.81 -12.58 -11.72
C GLY A 44 -21.31 -11.13 -11.77
N ALA A 45 -22.16 -10.73 -10.83
CA ALA A 45 -22.74 -9.39 -10.78
C ALA A 45 -21.71 -8.37 -10.29
N LYS A 46 -21.44 -7.32 -11.10
CA LYS A 46 -20.51 -6.26 -10.72
C LYS A 46 -21.03 -5.53 -9.48
N PRO A 47 -20.24 -5.39 -8.40
CA PRO A 47 -20.68 -4.72 -7.19
C PRO A 47 -20.97 -3.25 -7.44
N LYS A 48 -21.86 -2.66 -6.62
CA LYS A 48 -22.16 -1.22 -6.64
C LYS A 48 -20.87 -0.43 -6.40
N VAL A 49 -20.79 0.79 -6.92
CA VAL A 49 -19.58 1.64 -6.82
C VAL A 49 -19.15 1.83 -5.36
N THR A 50 -20.11 1.96 -4.44
CA THR A 50 -19.88 2.08 -2.99
C THR A 50 -19.26 0.82 -2.38
N GLU A 51 -19.78 -0.37 -2.73
CA GLU A 51 -19.25 -1.67 -2.29
C GLU A 51 -17.85 -1.93 -2.84
N ARG A 52 -17.58 -1.52 -4.09
CA ARG A 52 -16.23 -1.62 -4.67
C ARG A 52 -15.23 -0.74 -3.92
N ILE A 53 -15.66 0.45 -3.51
CA ILE A 53 -14.83 1.38 -2.73
C ILE A 53 -14.57 0.80 -1.34
N SER A 54 -15.59 0.27 -0.65
CA SER A 54 -15.42 -0.31 0.69
C SER A 54 -14.52 -1.54 0.67
N ILE A 55 -14.70 -2.45 -0.28
CA ILE A 55 -13.82 -3.62 -0.46
C ILE A 55 -12.38 -3.17 -0.72
N ARG A 56 -12.19 -2.14 -1.56
CA ARG A 56 -10.86 -1.62 -1.85
C ARG A 56 -10.19 -1.04 -0.61
N PHE A 57 -10.90 -0.23 0.17
CA PHE A 57 -10.36 0.30 1.43
C PHE A 57 -10.06 -0.81 2.44
N GLU A 58 -10.93 -1.81 2.56
CA GLU A 58 -10.71 -2.97 3.43
C GLU A 58 -9.46 -3.76 3.02
N THR A 59 -9.27 -3.99 1.72
CA THR A 59 -8.05 -4.65 1.21
C THR A 59 -6.79 -3.84 1.49
N LEU A 60 -6.85 -2.51 1.31
CA LEU A 60 -5.73 -1.61 1.59
C LEU A 60 -5.38 -1.60 3.09
N PHE A 61 -6.39 -1.55 3.98
CA PHE A 61 -6.15 -1.60 5.42
C PHE A 61 -5.56 -2.93 5.86
N ARG A 62 -6.03 -4.04 5.28
CA ARG A 62 -5.49 -5.37 5.57
C ARG A 62 -4.04 -5.51 5.12
N GLN A 63 -3.71 -5.07 3.91
CA GLN A 63 -2.35 -5.14 3.36
C GLN A 63 -1.38 -4.21 4.09
N THR A 64 -1.82 -3.00 4.41
CA THR A 64 -0.97 -1.99 5.06
C THR A 64 -0.94 -2.09 6.59
N ARG A 65 -1.73 -3.01 7.19
CA ARG A 65 -1.97 -3.10 8.65
C ARG A 65 -2.39 -1.76 9.26
N CYS A 66 -3.10 -0.94 8.49
CA CYS A 66 -3.55 0.37 8.92
C CYS A 66 -4.93 0.27 9.59
N THR A 67 -5.02 0.69 10.85
CA THR A 67 -6.30 0.80 11.55
C THR A 67 -7.11 1.98 11.01
N THR A 68 -8.43 1.88 11.00
CA THR A 68 -9.35 2.95 10.61
C THR A 68 -9.05 4.27 11.32
N ARG A 69 -8.69 4.23 12.60
CA ARG A 69 -8.27 5.41 13.39
C ARG A 69 -7.04 6.10 12.80
N LYS A 70 -6.03 5.34 12.37
CA LYS A 70 -4.81 5.90 11.75
C LYS A 70 -5.13 6.57 10.43
N PHE A 71 -5.98 5.94 9.62
CA PHE A 71 -6.40 6.50 8.32
C PHE A 71 -7.15 7.83 8.47
N VAL A 72 -8.09 7.88 9.42
CA VAL A 72 -8.77 9.12 9.78
C VAL A 72 -7.77 10.20 10.18
N ILE A 73 -6.83 9.88 11.08
CA ILE A 73 -5.84 10.83 11.56
C ILE A 73 -5.02 11.36 10.37
N MET A 74 -4.68 10.50 9.41
CA MET A 74 -4.03 10.93 8.18
C MET A 74 -4.89 11.88 7.34
N ILE A 75 -6.21 11.66 7.24
CA ILE A 75 -7.12 12.60 6.57
C ILE A 75 -7.12 13.95 7.29
N LEU A 76 -7.25 13.94 8.63
CA LEU A 76 -7.23 15.17 9.42
C LEU A 76 -5.92 15.94 9.24
N ILE A 77 -4.78 15.26 9.31
CA ILE A 77 -3.46 15.86 9.08
C ILE A 77 -3.36 16.41 7.65
N SER A 78 -3.85 15.67 6.65
CA SER A 78 -3.80 16.11 5.25
C SER A 78 -4.64 17.35 5.00
N VAL A 79 -5.88 17.39 5.51
CA VAL A 79 -6.80 18.52 5.34
C VAL A 79 -6.30 19.74 6.13
N ALA A 80 -5.85 19.54 7.38
CA ALA A 80 -5.26 20.60 8.19
C ALA A 80 -3.98 21.16 7.55
N GLY A 81 -3.08 20.28 7.08
CA GLY A 81 -1.86 20.64 6.38
C GLY A 81 -2.15 21.40 5.08
N GLY A 82 -3.15 20.96 4.30
CA GLY A 82 -3.61 21.64 3.11
C GLY A 82 -4.16 23.04 3.39
N PHE A 83 -4.91 23.22 4.49
CA PHE A 83 -5.39 24.53 4.91
C PHE A 83 -4.23 25.46 5.31
N VAL A 84 -3.28 24.97 6.13
CA VAL A 84 -2.09 25.74 6.52
C VAL A 84 -1.28 26.14 5.29
N ALA A 85 -0.98 25.20 4.40
CA ALA A 85 -0.28 25.48 3.14
C ALA A 85 -1.03 26.53 2.29
N GLY A 86 -2.35 26.40 2.17
CA GLY A 86 -3.17 27.36 1.45
C GLY A 86 -3.16 28.76 2.07
N THR A 87 -3.18 28.87 3.40
CA THR A 87 -3.06 30.19 4.07
C THR A 87 -1.69 30.84 3.83
N LEU A 88 -0.61 30.04 3.80
CA LEU A 88 0.74 30.54 3.53
C LEU A 88 0.90 31.00 2.08
N LEU A 89 0.33 30.24 1.12
CA LEU A 89 0.48 30.51 -0.31
C LEU A 89 -0.43 31.64 -0.79
N PHE A 90 -1.67 31.72 -0.33
CA PHE A 90 -2.69 32.60 -0.91
C PHE A 90 -3.09 33.80 -0.04
N ASP A 91 -2.70 33.82 1.24
CA ASP A 91 -3.11 34.84 2.22
C ASP A 91 -4.65 35.07 2.24
N ASN A 92 -5.42 34.03 1.89
CA ASN A 92 -6.86 34.08 1.76
C ASN A 92 -7.50 32.78 2.28
N THR A 93 -8.43 32.91 3.22
CA THR A 93 -9.10 31.77 3.87
C THR A 93 -9.98 30.97 2.91
N SER A 94 -10.61 31.62 1.92
CA SER A 94 -11.46 30.93 0.92
C SER A 94 -10.64 30.00 0.02
N LEU A 95 -9.49 30.47 -0.47
CA LEU A 95 -8.56 29.65 -1.27
C LEU A 95 -7.88 28.57 -0.42
N ALA A 96 -7.61 28.86 0.85
CA ALA A 96 -7.09 27.87 1.79
C ALA A 96 -8.07 26.70 2.03
N ALA A 97 -9.38 26.98 2.11
CA ALA A 97 -10.40 25.94 2.22
C ALA A 97 -10.46 25.06 0.95
N VAL A 98 -10.33 25.65 -0.25
CA VAL A 98 -10.27 24.88 -1.50
C VAL A 98 -9.03 23.99 -1.56
N MET A 99 -7.86 24.52 -1.15
CA MET A 99 -6.63 23.72 -1.05
C MET A 99 -6.77 22.55 -0.09
N ALA A 100 -7.42 22.76 1.06
CA ALA A 100 -7.71 21.71 2.03
C ALA A 100 -8.60 20.59 1.43
N ALA A 101 -9.61 20.98 0.63
CA ALA A 101 -10.46 20.02 -0.09
C ALA A 101 -9.67 19.22 -1.14
N CYS A 102 -8.75 19.86 -1.87
CA CYS A 102 -7.89 19.18 -2.84
C CYS A 102 -6.92 18.19 -2.20
N MET A 103 -6.52 18.40 -0.93
CA MET A 103 -5.65 17.48 -0.17
C MET A 103 -6.39 16.34 0.53
N PHE A 104 -7.72 16.35 0.55
CA PHE A 104 -8.53 15.27 1.13
C PHE A 104 -8.19 13.86 0.60
N PRO A 105 -7.97 13.62 -0.72
CA PRO A 105 -7.64 12.29 -1.23
C PRO A 105 -6.18 11.86 -0.99
N ALA A 106 -5.27 12.73 -0.52
CA ALA A 106 -3.85 12.39 -0.37
C ALA A 106 -3.56 11.12 0.46
N PRO A 107 -4.25 10.85 1.59
CA PRO A 107 -4.06 9.61 2.35
C PRO A 107 -4.41 8.34 1.56
N TYR A 108 -5.36 8.42 0.64
CA TYR A 108 -5.70 7.30 -0.24
C TYR A 108 -4.57 7.00 -1.24
N PHE A 109 -3.92 8.03 -1.80
CA PHE A 109 -2.72 7.85 -2.62
C PHE A 109 -1.61 7.17 -1.81
N TYR A 110 -1.34 7.66 -0.60
CA TYR A 110 -0.33 7.09 0.29
C TYR A 110 -0.57 5.61 0.60
N LEU A 111 -1.81 5.24 0.96
CA LEU A 111 -2.13 3.84 1.25
C LEU A 111 -1.97 2.93 0.03
N THR A 112 -2.33 3.41 -1.16
CA THR A 112 -2.19 2.64 -2.41
C THR A 112 -0.72 2.32 -2.71
N VAL A 113 0.17 3.29 -2.50
CA VAL A 113 1.62 3.07 -2.66
C VAL A 113 2.12 2.09 -1.60
N ARG A 114 1.76 2.32 -0.33
CA ARG A 114 2.22 1.49 0.79
C ARG A 114 1.72 0.04 0.72
N SER A 115 0.52 -0.20 0.19
CA SER A 115 0.02 -1.56 -0.05
C SER A 115 0.85 -2.30 -1.10
N SER A 116 1.36 -1.60 -2.12
CA SER A 116 2.23 -2.20 -3.14
C SER A 116 3.56 -2.65 -2.52
N THR A 117 4.16 -1.79 -1.69
CA THR A 117 5.40 -2.10 -0.98
C THR A 117 5.22 -3.30 -0.03
N ALA A 118 4.14 -3.35 0.75
CA ALA A 118 3.88 -4.46 1.65
C ALA A 118 3.70 -5.80 0.90
N ALA A 119 3.00 -5.79 -0.24
CA ALA A 119 2.86 -6.98 -1.07
C ALA A 119 4.21 -7.44 -1.65
N ARG A 120 5.07 -6.50 -2.03
CA ARG A 120 6.43 -6.80 -2.48
C ARG A 120 7.28 -7.44 -1.39
N GLU A 121 7.26 -6.92 -0.17
CA GLU A 121 8.00 -7.48 0.96
C GLU A 121 7.62 -8.94 1.24
N GLU A 122 6.33 -9.27 1.09
CA GLU A 122 5.83 -10.64 1.24
C GLU A 122 6.36 -11.57 0.12
N ILE A 123 6.34 -11.11 -1.13
CA ILE A 123 6.89 -11.84 -2.29
C ILE A 123 8.40 -12.03 -2.15
N GLU A 124 9.12 -10.98 -1.76
CA GLU A 124 10.57 -10.98 -1.56
C GLU A 124 10.99 -11.92 -0.41
N GLY A 125 10.29 -11.87 0.72
CA GLY A 125 10.54 -12.79 1.83
C GLY A 125 10.31 -14.25 1.43
N LEU A 126 9.30 -14.51 0.61
CA LEU A 126 8.98 -15.85 0.14
C LEU A 126 9.99 -16.39 -0.90
N GLU A 127 10.40 -15.57 -1.87
CA GLU A 127 11.44 -15.93 -2.84
C GLU A 127 12.76 -16.26 -2.15
N ASN A 128 13.20 -15.39 -1.23
CA ASN A 128 14.39 -15.62 -0.42
C ASN A 128 14.29 -16.92 0.39
N THR A 129 13.14 -17.17 1.02
CA THR A 129 12.90 -18.41 1.77
C THR A 129 13.02 -19.65 0.88
N MET A 130 12.40 -19.65 -0.30
CA MET A 130 12.52 -20.77 -1.25
C MET A 130 13.96 -20.95 -1.75
N SER A 131 14.70 -19.86 -1.97
CA SER A 131 16.10 -19.90 -2.38
C SER A 131 16.98 -20.54 -1.30
N ILE A 132 16.85 -20.12 -0.04
CA ILE A 132 17.61 -20.70 1.08
C ILE A 132 17.32 -22.20 1.21
N ILE A 133 16.04 -22.60 1.22
CA ILE A 133 15.65 -24.01 1.35
C ILE A 133 16.15 -24.83 0.17
N THR A 134 16.05 -24.31 -1.05
CA THR A 134 16.47 -25.03 -2.26
C THR A 134 17.98 -25.23 -2.31
N ASN A 135 18.76 -24.22 -1.89
CA ASN A 135 20.21 -24.35 -1.78
C ASN A 135 20.61 -25.37 -0.71
N ALA A 136 19.97 -25.32 0.46
CA ALA A 136 20.20 -26.30 1.53
C ALA A 136 19.80 -27.73 1.10
N TYR A 137 18.72 -27.87 0.35
CA TYR A 137 18.28 -29.16 -0.19
C TYR A 137 19.23 -29.69 -1.28
N ALA A 138 19.72 -28.81 -2.16
CA ALA A 138 20.66 -29.19 -3.21
C ALA A 138 21.96 -29.81 -2.65
N GLY A 139 22.41 -29.34 -1.48
CA GLY A 139 23.59 -29.86 -0.78
C GLY A 139 23.34 -31.09 0.10
N ASN A 140 22.16 -31.20 0.74
CA ASN A 140 21.89 -32.25 1.73
C ASN A 140 21.02 -33.41 1.22
N ASP A 141 20.37 -33.29 0.07
CA ASP A 141 19.44 -34.27 -0.51
C ASP A 141 18.23 -34.66 0.38
N ASP A 142 18.04 -33.95 1.49
CA ASP A 142 16.94 -34.12 2.45
C ASP A 142 16.17 -32.82 2.62
N ILE A 143 14.91 -32.80 2.18
CA ILE A 143 14.01 -31.64 2.23
C ILE A 143 13.67 -31.30 3.68
N ILE A 144 13.46 -32.29 4.54
CA ILE A 144 13.05 -32.06 5.94
C ILE A 144 14.19 -31.33 6.64
N LYS A 145 15.41 -31.84 6.50
CA LYS A 145 16.61 -31.23 7.08
C LYS A 145 16.87 -29.82 6.53
N ALA A 146 16.64 -29.60 5.23
CA ALA A 146 16.80 -28.29 4.61
C ALA A 146 15.82 -27.25 5.18
N VAL A 147 14.55 -27.61 5.37
CA VAL A 147 13.55 -26.71 5.97
C VAL A 147 13.80 -26.50 7.46
N GLU A 148 14.23 -27.54 8.19
CA GLU A 148 14.61 -27.46 9.60
C GLU A 148 15.79 -26.51 9.81
N THR A 149 16.83 -26.62 8.98
CA THR A 149 17.99 -25.72 9.02
C THR A 149 17.56 -24.26 8.78
N TYR A 150 16.68 -24.02 7.81
CA TYR A 150 16.12 -22.68 7.58
C TYR A 150 15.38 -22.13 8.82
N VAL A 151 14.52 -22.96 9.44
CA VAL A 151 13.75 -22.59 10.63
C VAL A 151 14.68 -22.27 11.81
N GLU A 152 15.69 -23.10 12.04
CA GLU A 152 16.68 -22.91 13.09
C GLU A 152 17.50 -21.63 12.87
N GLU A 153 18.01 -21.40 11.66
CA GLU A 153 18.80 -20.21 11.33
C GLU A 153 17.99 -18.92 11.47
N LYS A 154 16.75 -18.93 10.99
CA LYS A 154 15.82 -17.81 11.13
C LYS A 154 15.53 -17.46 12.58
N ASN A 155 15.35 -18.47 13.43
CA ASN A 155 14.99 -18.29 14.84
C ASN A 155 16.21 -18.18 15.77
N ARG A 156 17.44 -18.32 15.25
CA ARG A 156 18.70 -18.35 16.02
C ARG A 156 18.87 -17.16 16.96
N TYR A 157 18.50 -15.96 16.49
CA TYR A 157 18.68 -14.70 17.23
C TYR A 157 17.37 -14.12 17.78
N VAL A 158 16.26 -14.84 17.68
CA VAL A 158 14.94 -14.36 18.13
C VAL A 158 14.59 -14.98 19.49
N PRO A 159 14.40 -14.17 20.55
CA PRO A 159 13.95 -14.64 21.86
C PRO A 159 12.62 -15.39 21.74
N GLU A 160 12.45 -16.48 22.50
CA GLU A 160 11.32 -17.40 22.34
C GLU A 160 9.95 -16.73 22.49
N HIS A 161 9.81 -15.79 23.42
CA HIS A 161 8.58 -15.02 23.64
C HIS A 161 8.22 -14.03 22.51
N LEU A 162 9.16 -13.72 21.61
CA LEU A 162 8.96 -12.86 20.45
C LEU A 162 8.81 -13.63 19.13
N ARG A 163 8.90 -14.96 19.16
CA ARG A 163 8.80 -15.79 17.95
C ARG A 163 7.36 -15.79 17.44
N ILE A 164 7.20 -15.48 16.17
CA ILE A 164 5.93 -15.57 15.46
C ILE A 164 5.98 -16.87 14.65
N PRO A 165 5.15 -17.88 14.96
CA PRO A 165 5.12 -19.13 14.22
C PRO A 165 4.81 -18.87 12.74
N THR A 166 5.61 -19.43 11.86
CA THR A 166 5.40 -19.35 10.42
C THR A 166 4.98 -20.71 9.85
N PRO A 167 4.39 -20.73 8.63
CA PRO A 167 3.96 -21.99 8.02
C PRO A 167 5.07 -23.05 7.92
N PHE A 168 6.33 -22.63 7.82
CA PHE A 168 7.50 -23.52 7.80
C PHE A 168 7.81 -24.11 9.18
N ASP A 169 7.66 -23.35 10.26
CA ASP A 169 7.81 -23.87 11.64
C ASP A 169 6.75 -24.94 11.92
N GLU A 170 5.50 -24.68 11.50
CA GLU A 170 4.40 -25.63 11.61
C GLU A 170 4.63 -26.89 10.78
N PHE A 171 5.21 -26.77 9.58
CA PHE A 171 5.56 -27.91 8.73
C PHE A 171 6.61 -28.81 9.41
N VAL A 172 7.70 -28.23 9.93
CA VAL A 172 8.75 -29.00 10.61
C VAL A 172 8.18 -29.71 11.84
N SER A 173 7.38 -28.99 12.65
CA SER A 173 6.73 -29.55 13.84
C SER A 173 5.77 -30.68 13.48
N GLU A 174 4.95 -30.52 12.43
CA GLU A 174 4.00 -31.53 11.97
C GLU A 174 4.72 -32.81 11.51
N ILE A 175 5.75 -32.68 10.67
CA ILE A 175 6.49 -33.83 10.14
C ILE A 175 7.27 -34.57 11.24
N ARG A 176 7.82 -33.86 12.22
CA ARG A 176 8.62 -34.46 13.31
C ARG A 176 7.77 -35.10 14.40
N PHE A 177 6.63 -34.51 14.76
CA PHE A 177 5.90 -34.90 15.97
C PHE A 177 4.48 -35.43 15.76
N ILE A 178 3.86 -35.19 14.58
CA ILE A 178 2.44 -35.49 14.37
C ILE A 178 2.25 -36.53 13.26
N ASN A 179 2.68 -36.20 12.04
CA ASN A 179 2.46 -37.03 10.87
C ASN A 179 3.71 -37.01 9.97
N PRO A 180 4.45 -38.12 9.84
CA PRO A 180 5.67 -38.18 9.05
C PRO A 180 5.44 -38.16 7.52
N ASN A 181 4.19 -38.06 7.05
CA ASN A 181 3.89 -37.95 5.62
C ASN A 181 4.31 -36.56 5.07
N VAL A 182 5.49 -36.53 4.45
CA VAL A 182 6.10 -35.33 3.86
C VAL A 182 5.23 -34.71 2.75
N GLU A 183 4.66 -35.54 1.87
CA GLU A 183 3.83 -35.06 0.75
C GLU A 183 2.58 -34.33 1.26
N HIS A 184 1.90 -34.91 2.25
CA HIS A 184 0.74 -34.27 2.89
C HIS A 184 1.12 -32.95 3.57
N GLY A 185 2.24 -32.92 4.31
CA GLY A 185 2.74 -31.70 4.94
C GLY A 185 3.07 -30.60 3.92
N LEU A 186 3.68 -30.97 2.79
CA LEU A 186 4.01 -30.06 1.70
C LEU A 186 2.76 -29.46 1.05
N TYR A 187 1.73 -30.27 0.75
CA TYR A 187 0.45 -29.74 0.25
C TYR A 187 -0.21 -28.76 1.23
N ARG A 188 -0.17 -29.07 2.53
CA ARG A 188 -0.70 -28.18 3.57
C ARG A 188 0.09 -26.88 3.67
N LEU A 189 1.41 -26.93 3.50
CA LEU A 189 2.29 -25.76 3.44
C LEU A 189 1.92 -24.87 2.23
N ALA A 190 1.75 -25.45 1.03
CA ALA A 190 1.31 -24.73 -0.16
C ALA A 190 -0.06 -24.05 0.04
N ALA A 191 -0.99 -24.74 0.70
CA ALA A 191 -2.33 -24.22 0.99
C ALA A 191 -2.33 -23.03 1.97
N LYS A 192 -1.34 -22.93 2.87
CA LYS A 192 -1.18 -21.81 3.81
C LYS A 192 -0.61 -20.57 3.14
N VAL A 193 0.42 -20.73 2.29
CA VAL A 193 1.14 -19.61 1.66
C VAL A 193 0.38 -18.99 0.48
N LYS A 194 -0.37 -19.79 -0.31
CA LYS A 194 -1.25 -19.32 -1.41
C LYS A 194 -0.57 -18.44 -2.46
N ASN A 195 0.67 -18.74 -2.83
CA ASN A 195 1.36 -18.10 -3.95
C ASN A 195 1.50 -19.08 -5.13
N ARG A 196 1.32 -18.60 -6.37
CA ARG A 196 1.39 -19.42 -7.59
C ARG A 196 2.75 -20.11 -7.74
N TYR A 197 3.84 -19.34 -7.68
CA TYR A 197 5.21 -19.84 -7.82
C TYR A 197 5.57 -20.78 -6.68
N PHE A 198 5.13 -20.46 -5.45
CA PHE A 198 5.34 -21.35 -4.31
C PHE A 198 4.62 -22.69 -4.46
N ASN A 199 3.37 -22.69 -4.97
CA ASN A 199 2.64 -23.93 -5.21
C ASN A 199 3.32 -24.79 -6.29
N GLU A 200 3.83 -24.17 -7.33
CA GLU A 200 4.62 -24.85 -8.37
C GLU A 200 5.94 -25.41 -7.80
N TRP A 201 6.63 -24.63 -6.98
CA TRP A 201 7.83 -25.06 -6.26
C TRP A 201 7.55 -26.24 -5.34
N VAL A 202 6.45 -26.22 -4.57
CA VAL A 202 6.04 -27.33 -3.70
C VAL A 202 5.70 -28.59 -4.51
N LYS A 203 4.98 -28.47 -5.63
CA LYS A 203 4.70 -29.64 -6.50
C LYS A 203 5.99 -30.27 -7.01
N THR A 204 6.95 -29.44 -7.41
CA THR A 204 8.27 -29.91 -7.84
C THR A 204 9.06 -30.52 -6.68
N LEU A 205 8.95 -30.00 -5.46
CA LEU A 205 9.54 -30.63 -4.27
C LEU A 205 8.98 -32.02 -4.00
N ILE A 206 7.66 -32.22 -4.17
CA ILE A 206 7.03 -33.54 -4.03
C ILE A 206 7.59 -34.50 -5.09
N LEU A 207 7.76 -34.06 -6.34
CA LEU A 207 8.42 -34.86 -7.37
C LEU A 207 9.88 -35.18 -7.00
N CYS A 208 10.62 -34.23 -6.43
CA CYS A 208 12.00 -34.44 -5.97
C CYS A 208 12.08 -35.40 -4.77
N HIS A 209 11.01 -35.50 -3.97
CA HIS A 209 10.93 -36.46 -2.89
C HIS A 209 10.91 -37.91 -3.41
N HIS A 210 10.25 -38.14 -4.55
CA HIS A 210 10.25 -39.43 -5.24
C HIS A 210 11.53 -39.67 -6.05
N ASP A 211 12.05 -38.65 -6.75
CA ASP A 211 13.31 -38.72 -7.49
C ASP A 211 14.22 -37.52 -7.20
N ARG A 212 15.25 -37.75 -6.38
CA ARG A 212 16.20 -36.72 -5.92
C ARG A 212 17.01 -36.08 -7.05
N ARG A 213 17.09 -36.72 -8.22
CA ARG A 213 17.82 -36.17 -9.38
C ARG A 213 17.14 -34.91 -9.94
N LEU A 214 15.83 -34.77 -9.69
CA LEU A 214 15.03 -33.62 -10.14
C LEU A 214 15.26 -32.35 -9.30
N LYS A 215 16.11 -32.38 -8.25
CA LYS A 215 16.36 -31.22 -7.37
C LYS A 215 16.75 -29.94 -8.10
N PHE A 216 17.42 -30.05 -9.25
CA PHE A 216 17.80 -28.90 -10.07
C PHE A 216 16.62 -28.23 -10.79
N ALA A 217 15.47 -28.89 -10.91
CA ALA A 217 14.23 -28.33 -11.47
C ALA A 217 13.59 -27.26 -10.55
N LEU A 218 14.03 -27.15 -9.29
CA LEU A 218 13.57 -26.11 -8.37
C LEU A 218 14.14 -24.73 -8.71
N PHE A 219 15.37 -24.66 -9.23
CA PHE A 219 16.05 -23.38 -9.53
C PHE A 219 15.34 -22.56 -10.63
N PRO A 220 14.89 -23.15 -11.76
CA PRO A 220 14.11 -22.41 -12.76
C PRO A 220 12.84 -21.76 -12.23
N ILE A 221 12.16 -22.39 -11.25
CA ILE A 221 10.92 -21.85 -10.66
C ILE A 221 11.24 -20.60 -9.82
N ILE A 222 12.30 -20.66 -9.02
CA ILE A 222 12.77 -19.52 -8.21
C ILE A 222 13.22 -18.39 -9.13
N LYS A 223 13.94 -18.72 -10.21
CA LYS A 223 14.32 -17.75 -11.23
C LYS A 223 13.10 -17.07 -11.85
N ALA A 224 12.08 -17.84 -12.23
CA ALA A 224 10.84 -17.27 -12.80
C ALA A 224 10.12 -16.33 -11.82
N MET A 225 10.13 -16.65 -10.51
CA MET A 225 9.59 -15.74 -9.48
C MET A 225 10.45 -14.49 -9.32
N ASN A 226 11.78 -14.63 -9.35
CA ASN A 226 12.70 -13.49 -9.27
C ASN A 226 12.61 -12.58 -10.51
N ASP A 227 12.42 -13.14 -11.69
CA ASP A 227 12.18 -12.38 -12.93
C ASP A 227 10.87 -11.59 -12.81
N ALA A 228 9.79 -12.22 -12.33
CA ALA A 228 8.51 -11.53 -12.08
C ALA A 228 8.64 -10.43 -11.00
N LYS A 229 9.39 -10.70 -9.93
CA LYS A 229 9.74 -9.70 -8.91
C LYS A 229 10.51 -8.53 -9.51
N SER A 230 11.54 -8.80 -10.32
CA SER A 230 12.39 -7.78 -10.94
C SER A 230 11.59 -6.88 -11.88
N MET A 231 10.70 -7.46 -12.70
CA MET A 231 9.76 -6.70 -13.52
C MET A 231 8.84 -5.80 -12.67
N GLN A 232 8.36 -6.30 -11.53
CA GLN A 232 7.54 -5.50 -10.62
C GLN A 232 8.35 -4.35 -10.00
N ILE A 233 9.60 -4.58 -9.62
CA ILE A 233 10.50 -3.54 -9.06
C ILE A 233 10.78 -2.46 -10.10
N GLU A 234 11.03 -2.86 -11.35
CA GLU A 234 11.24 -1.92 -12.46
C GLU A 234 10.01 -1.05 -12.69
N SER A 235 8.82 -1.66 -12.72
CA SER A 235 7.54 -0.94 -12.82
C SER A 235 7.34 0.05 -11.66
N ASP A 236 7.61 -0.37 -10.43
CA ASP A 236 7.46 0.49 -9.25
C ASP A 236 8.48 1.64 -9.25
N SER A 237 9.72 1.37 -9.67
CA SER A 237 10.77 2.39 -9.83
C SER A 237 10.36 3.45 -10.86
N MET A 238 9.80 3.01 -11.99
CA MET A 238 9.24 3.89 -13.01
C MET A 238 8.07 4.72 -12.45
N MET A 239 7.17 4.11 -11.68
CA MET A 239 6.09 4.84 -10.99
C MET A 239 6.66 5.92 -10.06
N VAL A 240 7.64 5.61 -9.21
CA VAL A 240 8.25 6.58 -8.28
C VAL A 240 8.90 7.73 -9.05
N LYS A 241 9.58 7.43 -10.17
CA LYS A 241 10.17 8.45 -11.04
C LYS A 241 9.10 9.40 -11.60
N VAL A 242 8.02 8.86 -12.16
CA VAL A 242 6.88 9.65 -12.68
C VAL A 242 6.26 10.52 -11.59
N TRP A 243 6.07 9.97 -10.38
CA TRP A 243 5.53 10.71 -9.25
C TRP A 243 6.45 11.83 -8.76
N ARG A 244 7.75 11.57 -8.70
CA ARG A 244 8.75 12.58 -8.34
C ARG A 244 8.73 13.73 -9.34
N ASP A 245 8.77 13.41 -10.63
CA ASP A 245 8.79 14.42 -11.69
C ASP A 245 7.46 15.22 -11.72
N TYR A 246 6.33 14.55 -11.48
CA TYR A 246 5.02 15.18 -11.30
C TYR A 246 4.97 16.12 -10.09
N LEU A 247 5.42 15.66 -8.91
CA LEU A 247 5.43 16.48 -7.70
C LEU A 247 6.38 17.68 -7.82
N MET A 248 7.51 17.52 -8.50
CA MET A 248 8.44 18.61 -8.77
C MET A 248 7.81 19.67 -9.68
N THR A 249 7.15 19.25 -10.77
CA THR A 249 6.47 20.17 -11.69
C THR A 249 5.28 20.86 -11.04
N ALA A 250 4.44 20.13 -10.31
CA ALA A 250 3.34 20.70 -9.53
C ALA A 250 3.85 21.68 -8.45
N GLY A 251 4.93 21.33 -7.76
CA GLY A 251 5.58 22.19 -6.76
C GLY A 251 6.07 23.51 -7.36
N LEU A 252 6.74 23.45 -8.51
CA LEU A 252 7.18 24.65 -9.24
C LEU A 252 6.00 25.51 -9.66
N MET A 253 4.96 24.90 -10.22
CA MET A 253 3.73 25.56 -10.62
C MET A 253 3.07 26.33 -9.46
N PHE A 254 3.01 25.75 -8.26
CA PHE A 254 2.52 26.46 -7.07
C PHE A 254 3.50 27.48 -6.49
N SER A 255 4.81 27.31 -6.66
CA SER A 255 5.83 28.25 -6.16
C SER A 255 5.81 29.62 -6.85
N VAL A 256 5.22 29.72 -8.05
CA VAL A 256 5.08 30.99 -8.77
C VAL A 256 4.26 32.01 -7.97
N ILE A 257 3.26 31.55 -7.22
CA ILE A 257 2.33 32.40 -6.46
C ILE A 257 3.02 33.11 -5.29
N PRO A 258 3.75 32.42 -4.38
CA PRO A 258 4.54 33.09 -3.35
C PRO A 258 5.69 33.90 -3.95
N MET A 259 6.28 33.48 -5.09
CA MET A 259 7.31 34.28 -5.77
C MET A 259 6.75 35.61 -6.28
N MET A 260 5.52 35.62 -6.79
CA MET A 260 4.80 36.84 -7.17
C MET A 260 4.57 37.76 -5.97
N ARG A 261 4.29 37.20 -4.78
CA ARG A 261 4.19 37.99 -3.54
C ARG A 261 5.47 38.75 -3.21
N PHE A 262 6.64 38.14 -3.41
CA PHE A 262 7.92 38.80 -3.18
C PHE A 262 8.32 39.79 -4.28
N SER A 263 7.96 39.50 -5.53
CA SER A 263 8.31 40.34 -6.66
C SER A 263 7.41 41.57 -6.77
N ASN A 264 6.09 41.40 -6.68
CA ASN A 264 5.15 42.51 -6.79
C ASN A 264 3.85 42.25 -6.00
N ALA A 265 3.71 42.97 -4.89
CA ALA A 265 2.57 42.84 -3.98
C ALA A 265 1.22 43.21 -4.61
N GLU A 266 1.20 44.13 -5.58
CA GLU A 266 -0.03 44.54 -6.29
C GLU A 266 -0.57 43.40 -7.15
N TRP A 267 0.32 42.71 -7.88
CA TRP A 267 -0.05 41.59 -8.74
C TRP A 267 -0.55 40.41 -7.92
N PHE A 268 0.10 40.14 -6.79
CA PHE A 268 -0.35 39.13 -5.84
C PHE A 268 -1.72 39.47 -5.24
N SER A 269 -1.95 40.72 -4.85
CA SER A 269 -3.23 41.20 -4.33
C SER A 269 -4.34 41.06 -5.38
N LEU A 270 -4.06 41.43 -6.64
CA LEU A 270 -4.99 41.29 -7.74
C LEU A 270 -5.35 39.82 -7.99
N LEU A 271 -4.38 38.91 -7.93
CA LEU A 271 -4.61 37.48 -8.15
C LEU A 271 -5.36 36.80 -6.99
N THR A 272 -5.11 37.18 -5.73
CA THR A 272 -5.66 36.49 -4.55
C THR A 272 -6.93 37.11 -4.00
N ARG A 273 -7.18 38.40 -4.25
CA ARG A 273 -8.35 39.13 -3.73
C ARG A 273 -9.48 39.27 -4.73
N THR A 274 -9.17 39.42 -6.02
CA THR A 274 -10.22 39.56 -7.05
C THR A 274 -10.94 38.23 -7.32
N SER A 275 -12.20 38.32 -7.75
CA SER A 275 -13.00 37.14 -8.09
C SER A 275 -12.43 36.36 -9.29
N ILE A 276 -11.92 37.08 -10.30
CA ILE A 276 -11.27 36.46 -11.48
C ILE A 276 -10.01 35.69 -11.03
N GLY A 277 -9.15 36.31 -10.23
CA GLY A 277 -7.90 35.67 -9.79
C GLY A 277 -8.14 34.43 -8.92
N LYS A 278 -9.11 34.50 -7.99
CA LYS A 278 -9.54 33.33 -7.20
C LYS A 278 -10.03 32.19 -8.09
N PHE A 279 -10.83 32.49 -9.11
CA PHE A 279 -11.32 31.47 -10.05
C PHE A 279 -10.16 30.78 -10.78
N LEU A 280 -9.15 31.53 -11.23
CA LEU A 280 -7.97 30.97 -11.88
C LEU A 280 -7.19 30.03 -10.94
N ILE A 281 -6.99 30.42 -9.67
CA ILE A 281 -6.31 29.58 -8.67
C ILE A 281 -7.12 28.30 -8.39
N ILE A 282 -8.46 28.40 -8.31
CA ILE A 282 -9.32 27.24 -8.11
C ILE A 282 -9.20 26.28 -9.30
N LEU A 283 -9.24 26.81 -10.54
CA LEU A 283 -9.08 26.02 -11.75
C LEU A 283 -7.71 25.31 -11.76
N MET A 284 -6.65 26.03 -11.40
CA MET A 284 -5.29 25.51 -11.25
C MET A 284 -5.18 24.37 -10.22
N LEU A 285 -5.85 24.50 -9.07
CA LEU A 285 -5.90 23.45 -8.05
C LEU A 285 -6.69 22.23 -8.52
N LEU A 286 -7.81 22.44 -9.22
CA LEU A 286 -8.63 21.36 -9.76
C LEU A 286 -7.91 20.61 -10.89
N THR A 287 -7.19 21.31 -11.78
CA THR A 287 -6.40 20.67 -12.83
C THR A 287 -5.26 19.85 -12.22
N ALA A 288 -4.54 20.38 -11.23
CA ALA A 288 -3.52 19.63 -10.50
C ALA A 288 -4.10 18.39 -9.78
N LEU A 289 -5.31 18.49 -9.23
CA LEU A 289 -5.96 17.32 -8.63
C LEU A 289 -6.33 16.28 -9.70
N ALA A 290 -6.91 16.71 -10.82
CA ALA A 290 -7.32 15.83 -11.91
C ALA A 290 -6.12 15.11 -12.55
N THR A 291 -5.02 15.83 -12.79
CA THR A 291 -3.78 15.24 -13.32
C THR A 291 -3.13 14.28 -12.32
N ALA A 292 -3.16 14.56 -11.01
CA ALA A 292 -2.69 13.61 -10.00
C ALA A 292 -3.49 12.28 -10.04
N PHE A 293 -4.82 12.35 -10.19
CA PHE A 293 -5.64 11.16 -10.37
C PHE A 293 -5.35 10.42 -11.68
N TYR A 294 -5.11 11.15 -12.77
CA TYR A 294 -4.72 10.57 -14.05
C TYR A 294 -3.38 9.85 -13.95
N VAL A 295 -2.36 10.48 -13.35
CA VAL A 295 -1.04 9.89 -13.10
C VAL A 295 -1.17 8.64 -12.23
N MET A 296 -1.96 8.68 -11.16
CA MET A 296 -2.21 7.47 -10.35
C MET A 296 -2.87 6.36 -11.16
N LYS A 297 -3.82 6.69 -12.03
CA LYS A 297 -4.50 5.68 -12.86
C LYS A 297 -3.54 5.08 -13.89
N ALA A 298 -2.68 5.90 -14.48
CA ALA A 298 -1.67 5.48 -15.46
C ALA A 298 -0.53 4.66 -14.84
N THR A 299 -0.15 4.98 -13.60
CA THR A 299 0.96 4.33 -12.88
C THR A 299 0.54 3.17 -11.99
N LYS A 300 -0.76 2.82 -11.95
CA LYS A 300 -1.19 1.64 -11.20
C LYS A 300 -0.42 0.42 -11.72
N PRO A 301 0.29 -0.32 -10.84
CA PRO A 301 0.95 -1.53 -11.26
C PRO A 301 -0.12 -2.44 -11.85
N SER A 302 0.12 -2.88 -13.08
CA SER A 302 -0.72 -3.86 -13.75
C SER A 302 -0.54 -5.17 -13.00
N ASN A 303 -1.24 -5.33 -11.89
CA ASN A 303 -1.43 -6.62 -11.23
C ASN A 303 -2.27 -7.46 -12.19
N ARG A 304 -1.61 -8.11 -13.14
CA ARG A 304 -2.14 -9.11 -14.03
C ARG A 304 -1.56 -10.45 -13.63
#